data_AF-A0A242BD73-F1
#
_entry.id   AF-A0A242BD73-F1
#
_cell.length_a   1.000
_cell.length_b   1.000
_cell.length_c   1.000
_cell.angle_alpha   90.00
_cell.angle_beta   90.00
_cell.angle_gamma   90.00
#
_symmetry.space_group_name_H-M   'P 1'
#
loop_
_entity.id
_entity.type
_entity.pdbx_description
1 polymer ?
#
loop_
_entity_poly.entity_id
_entity_poly.type
_entity_poly.pdbx_seq_one_letter_code
_entity_poly.pdbx_strand_id
1 'polypeptide(L)'
;MLLLFIISGCNSNYNKITYVTIEQITANGTLQTRGTYILDNGYLEISKEFKQNINLNTSPTKLLSETDRLLLAEMIKEDFPSETISTENPELLQSFNRKVKNGRVEIDSDNKKTYLIGKDYKKEFTWVADNQARLKDSFGVEYNFTTDSK
;
A
#
# COMPACT_ATOMS: atom_id res chain seq x y z
N MET A 1 33.02 41.21 -20.97
CA MET A 1 33.03 40.06 -20.03
C MET A 1 31.66 39.39 -20.14
N LEU A 2 31.58 38.32 -20.94
CA LEU A 2 30.35 37.63 -21.30
C LEU A 2 30.10 36.53 -20.26
N LEU A 3 29.13 36.73 -19.35
CA LEU A 3 28.70 35.66 -18.44
C LEU A 3 27.85 34.66 -19.23
N LEU A 4 28.49 33.57 -19.66
CA LEU A 4 27.82 32.34 -20.08
C LEU A 4 27.20 31.71 -18.84
N PHE A 5 25.91 31.98 -18.60
CA PHE A 5 25.10 31.18 -17.70
C PHE A 5 24.92 29.80 -18.36
N ILE A 6 25.73 28.85 -17.93
CA ILE A 6 25.54 27.44 -18.27
C ILE A 6 24.32 26.99 -17.46
N ILE A 7 23.17 26.96 -18.11
CA ILE A 7 21.96 26.34 -17.59
C ILE A 7 22.24 24.85 -17.62
N SER A 8 22.78 24.31 -16.53
CA SER A 8 22.88 22.87 -16.31
C SER A 8 21.47 22.34 -16.10
N GLY A 9 20.73 22.16 -17.20
CA GLY A 9 19.54 21.35 -17.22
C GLY A 9 19.95 19.94 -16.85
N CYS A 10 19.75 19.54 -15.59
CA CYS A 10 19.65 18.14 -15.21
C CYS A 10 18.47 17.55 -15.97
N ASN A 11 18.71 17.13 -17.20
CA ASN A 11 17.79 16.36 -18.01
C ASN A 11 17.83 14.93 -17.45
N SER A 12 17.26 14.75 -16.27
CA SER A 12 17.07 13.42 -15.71
C SER A 12 15.93 12.77 -16.49
N ASN A 13 16.30 12.06 -17.57
CA ASN A 13 15.47 11.03 -18.18
C ASN A 13 15.21 9.93 -17.13
N TYR A 14 14.35 10.22 -16.15
CA TYR A 14 13.75 9.20 -15.33
C TYR A 14 12.76 8.48 -16.23
N ASN A 15 13.07 7.24 -16.61
CA ASN A 15 12.11 6.36 -17.26
C ASN A 15 10.87 6.31 -16.37
N LYS A 16 9.80 6.98 -16.81
CA LYS A 16 8.57 7.06 -16.06
C LYS A 16 7.97 5.67 -15.98
N ILE A 17 7.88 5.12 -14.77
CA ILE A 17 7.17 3.87 -14.52
C ILE A 17 5.68 4.13 -14.76
N THR A 18 5.15 3.53 -15.83
CA THR A 18 3.74 3.68 -16.23
C THR A 18 2.85 2.55 -15.70
N TYR A 19 3.44 1.41 -15.35
CA TYR A 19 2.74 0.25 -14.82
C TYR A 19 3.50 -0.42 -13.69
N VAL A 20 2.82 -0.70 -12.58
CA VAL A 20 3.34 -1.46 -11.43
C VAL A 20 2.21 -2.25 -10.79
N THR A 21 2.53 -3.47 -10.34
CA THR A 21 1.69 -4.23 -9.41
C THR A 21 2.44 -4.44 -8.08
N ILE A 22 1.73 -4.24 -6.97
CA ILE A 22 2.19 -4.55 -5.62
C ILE A 22 1.14 -5.46 -4.98
N GLU A 23 1.44 -6.74 -4.83
CA GLU A 23 0.47 -7.76 -4.44
C GLU A 23 0.90 -8.46 -3.15
N GLN A 24 -0.02 -8.62 -2.20
CA GLN A 24 0.27 -9.22 -0.90
C GLN A 24 0.77 -10.66 -1.05
N ILE A 25 1.88 -10.96 -0.36
CA ILE A 25 2.44 -12.31 -0.20
C ILE A 25 2.02 -12.90 1.15
N THR A 26 2.11 -12.11 2.23
CA THR A 26 1.78 -12.56 3.58
C THR A 26 1.19 -11.43 4.40
N ALA A 27 0.18 -11.76 5.20
CA ALA A 27 -0.46 -10.86 6.15
C ALA A 27 0.41 -10.54 7.36
N ASN A 28 1.50 -11.29 7.58
CA ASN A 28 2.38 -11.19 8.74
C ASN A 28 1.65 -11.13 10.09
N GLY A 29 0.60 -11.97 10.25
CA GLY A 29 -0.20 -12.05 11.47
C GLY A 29 -1.33 -11.02 11.60
N THR A 30 -1.49 -10.09 10.64
CA THR A 30 -2.62 -9.15 10.60
C THR A 30 -3.91 -9.83 10.12
N LEU A 31 -5.04 -9.11 10.25
CA LEU A 31 -6.35 -9.53 9.75
C LEU A 31 -6.52 -9.32 8.23
N GLN A 32 -5.53 -8.74 7.53
CA GLN A 32 -5.60 -8.50 6.09
C GLN A 32 -5.40 -9.80 5.31
N THR A 33 -6.41 -10.23 4.57
CA THR A 33 -6.35 -11.43 3.72
C THR A 33 -5.92 -11.13 2.30
N ARG A 34 -6.09 -9.88 1.85
CA ARG A 34 -5.63 -9.41 0.54
C ARG A 34 -5.28 -7.94 0.59
N GLY A 35 -4.24 -7.56 -0.15
CA GLY A 35 -3.88 -6.18 -0.41
C GLY A 35 -3.20 -6.08 -1.76
N THR A 36 -3.73 -5.23 -2.63
CA THR A 36 -3.17 -5.00 -3.97
C THR A 36 -3.14 -3.52 -4.29
N TYR A 37 -2.06 -3.10 -4.93
CA TYR A 37 -1.90 -1.77 -5.49
C TYR A 37 -1.50 -1.90 -6.95
N ILE A 38 -2.28 -1.31 -7.86
CA ILE A 38 -2.02 -1.38 -9.30
C ILE A 38 -1.93 0.04 -9.83
N LEU A 39 -0.74 0.44 -10.28
CA LEU A 39 -0.58 1.65 -11.07
C LEU A 39 -0.73 1.29 -12.54
N ASP A 40 -1.62 1.97 -13.25
CA ASP A 40 -1.74 1.91 -14.70
C ASP A 40 -1.94 3.33 -15.24
N ASN A 41 -0.95 3.84 -15.97
CA ASN A 41 -1.01 5.10 -16.72
C ASN A 41 -1.54 6.30 -15.92
N GLY A 42 -1.07 6.45 -14.68
CA GLY A 42 -1.45 7.58 -13.82
C GLY A 42 -2.72 7.36 -12.99
N TYR A 43 -3.30 6.16 -13.02
CA TYR A 43 -4.36 5.75 -12.12
C TYR A 43 -3.83 4.67 -11.18
N LEU A 44 -3.96 4.90 -9.87
CA LEU A 44 -3.61 3.94 -8.85
C LEU A 44 -4.90 3.32 -8.29
N GLU A 45 -5.06 2.01 -8.47
CA GLU A 45 -6.13 1.22 -7.88
C GLU A 45 -5.61 0.52 -6.63
N ILE A 46 -6.36 0.62 -5.53
CA ILE A 46 -6.04 0.05 -4.24
C ILE A 46 -7.21 -0.84 -3.84
N SER A 47 -6.92 -2.09 -3.52
CA SER A 47 -7.92 -3.05 -3.03
C SER A 47 -7.40 -3.76 -1.80
N LYS A 48 -8.19 -3.80 -0.74
CA LYS A 48 -7.87 -4.56 0.48
C LYS A 48 -9.05 -5.40 0.94
N GLU A 49 -8.75 -6.54 1.51
CA GLU A 49 -9.71 -7.43 2.16
C GLU A 49 -9.22 -7.77 3.57
N PHE A 50 -10.13 -7.74 4.52
CA PHE A 50 -9.88 -8.09 5.91
C PHE A 50 -10.87 -9.16 6.35
N LYS A 51 -10.37 -10.19 7.03
CA LYS A 51 -11.19 -11.28 7.53
C LYS A 51 -10.95 -11.51 9.01
N GLN A 52 -12.03 -11.66 9.76
CA GLN A 52 -11.96 -12.09 11.15
C GLN A 52 -11.78 -13.60 11.24
N ASN A 53 -10.78 -14.04 12.01
CA ASN A 53 -10.63 -15.44 12.36
C ASN A 53 -11.59 -15.78 13.50
N ILE A 54 -12.82 -16.18 13.16
CA ILE A 54 -13.76 -16.71 14.14
C ILE A 54 -13.49 -18.19 14.35
N ASN A 55 -13.16 -18.55 15.59
CA ASN A 55 -13.18 -19.93 16.02
C ASN A 55 -14.64 -20.35 16.28
N LEU A 56 -15.18 -21.26 15.45
CA LEU A 56 -16.55 -21.75 15.57
C LEU A 56 -16.83 -22.49 16.89
N ASN A 57 -15.79 -22.89 17.62
CA ASN A 57 -15.89 -23.53 18.93
C ASN A 57 -15.88 -22.54 20.10
N THR A 58 -15.75 -21.24 19.84
CA THR A 58 -15.87 -20.18 20.85
C THR A 58 -17.21 -19.46 20.71
N SER A 59 -17.82 -19.12 21.86
CA SER A 59 -19.08 -18.37 21.92
C SER A 59 -19.05 -17.16 20.97
N PRO A 60 -20.15 -16.88 20.22
CA PRO A 60 -20.23 -15.79 19.22
C PRO A 60 -19.89 -14.39 19.73
N THR A 61 -19.75 -14.22 21.05
CA THR A 61 -19.60 -12.97 21.77
C THR A 61 -18.16 -12.48 21.91
N LYS A 62 -17.13 -13.26 21.55
CA LYS A 62 -15.75 -12.74 21.45
C LYS A 62 -15.48 -12.22 20.03
N LEU A 63 -16.18 -11.15 19.70
CA LEU A 63 -15.78 -10.19 18.67
C LEU A 63 -14.32 -9.75 18.97
N LEU A 64 -13.54 -9.46 17.93
CA LEU A 64 -12.12 -9.08 17.97
C LEU A 64 -11.67 -8.39 19.27
N SER A 65 -10.45 -8.71 19.74
CA SER A 65 -9.87 -7.98 20.88
C SER A 65 -9.83 -6.47 20.58
N GLU A 66 -9.87 -5.63 21.62
CA GLU A 66 -9.81 -4.18 21.44
C GLU A 66 -8.55 -3.76 20.66
N THR A 67 -7.42 -4.42 20.93
CA THR A 67 -6.16 -4.22 20.19
C THR A 67 -6.33 -4.54 18.70
N ASP A 68 -6.93 -5.68 18.36
CA ASP A 68 -7.15 -6.05 16.95
C ASP A 68 -8.13 -5.11 16.25
N ARG A 69 -9.15 -4.61 16.96
CA ARG A 69 -10.11 -3.63 16.45
C ARG A 69 -9.44 -2.30 16.11
N LEU A 70 -8.58 -1.81 16.99
CA LEU A 70 -7.84 -0.56 16.79
C LEU A 70 -6.85 -0.71 15.63
N LEU A 71 -6.10 -1.81 15.60
CA LEU A 71 -5.18 -2.12 14.50
C LEU A 71 -5.90 -2.19 13.15
N LEU A 72 -7.05 -2.88 13.09
CA LEU A 72 -7.87 -2.96 11.88
C LEU A 72 -8.32 -1.57 11.40
N ALA A 73 -8.77 -0.72 12.32
CA ALA A 73 -9.18 0.64 11.99
C ALA A 73 -8.01 1.49 11.44
N GLU A 74 -6.82 1.35 12.01
CA GLU A 74 -5.60 2.02 11.52
C GLU A 74 -5.22 1.54 10.12
N MET A 75 -5.21 0.23 9.89
CA MET A 75 -4.86 -0.37 8.60
C MET A 75 -5.79 0.08 7.47
N ILE A 76 -7.10 0.19 7.74
CA ILE A 76 -8.06 0.64 6.74
C ILE A 76 -7.94 2.15 6.53
N LYS A 77 -7.83 2.94 7.60
CA LYS A 77 -7.77 4.41 7.48
C LYS A 77 -6.58 4.91 6.68
N GLU A 78 -5.46 4.18 6.69
CA GLU A 78 -4.25 4.53 5.94
C GLU A 78 -4.51 4.64 4.42
N ASP A 79 -5.25 3.68 3.85
CA ASP A 79 -5.56 3.66 2.42
C ASP A 79 -6.97 4.22 2.11
N PHE A 80 -7.87 4.19 3.08
CA PHE A 80 -9.28 4.54 2.95
C PHE A 80 -9.73 5.52 4.06
N PRO A 81 -9.20 6.76 4.08
CA PRO A 81 -9.40 7.70 5.18
C PRO A 81 -10.85 8.19 5.35
N SER A 82 -11.70 8.00 4.35
CA SER A 82 -13.14 8.33 4.39
C SER A 82 -14.01 7.18 4.89
N GLU A 83 -13.48 5.96 4.97
CA GLU A 83 -14.25 4.80 5.42
C GLU A 83 -14.43 4.84 6.93
N THR A 84 -15.65 4.57 7.38
CA THR A 84 -15.99 4.45 8.80
C THR A 84 -16.36 3.01 9.07
N ILE A 85 -15.54 2.30 9.86
CA ILE A 85 -15.80 0.90 10.19
C ILE A 85 -16.51 0.84 11.52
N SER A 86 -17.60 0.09 11.56
CA SER A 86 -18.16 -0.35 12.84
C SER A 86 -17.19 -1.35 13.46
N THR A 87 -16.33 -0.86 14.36
CA THR A 87 -15.42 -1.74 15.08
C THR A 87 -16.16 -2.59 16.10
N GLU A 88 -17.38 -2.23 16.51
CA GLU A 88 -18.19 -2.94 17.51
C GLU A 88 -18.81 -4.24 16.99
N ASN A 89 -19.10 -4.29 15.69
CA ASN A 89 -19.59 -5.50 15.04
C ASN A 89 -19.09 -5.55 13.60
N PRO A 90 -17.77 -5.74 13.41
CA PRO A 90 -17.21 -5.73 12.08
C PRO A 90 -17.76 -6.94 11.32
N GLU A 91 -18.08 -6.77 10.04
CA GLU A 91 -18.45 -7.91 9.19
C GLU A 91 -17.30 -8.93 9.18
N LEU A 92 -17.65 -10.22 9.00
CA LEU A 92 -16.69 -11.32 8.96
C LEU A 92 -15.63 -11.14 7.87
N LEU A 93 -16.03 -10.49 6.78
CA LEU A 93 -15.23 -10.18 5.63
C LEU A 93 -15.55 -8.73 5.23
N GLN A 94 -14.54 -7.89 5.10
CA GLN A 94 -14.68 -6.50 4.65
C GLN A 94 -13.76 -6.27 3.47
N SER A 95 -14.29 -5.75 2.37
CA SER A 95 -13.54 -5.45 1.16
C SER A 95 -13.64 -3.98 0.82
N PHE A 96 -12.49 -3.34 0.61
CA PHE A 96 -12.39 -1.92 0.31
C PHE A 96 -11.68 -1.72 -1.02
N ASN A 97 -12.17 -0.78 -1.83
CA ASN A 97 -11.59 -0.42 -3.11
C ASN A 97 -11.53 1.10 -3.25
N ARG A 98 -10.39 1.61 -3.73
CA ARG A 98 -10.18 3.05 -3.96
C ARG A 98 -9.41 3.25 -5.25
N LYS A 99 -9.84 4.25 -6.03
CA LYS A 99 -9.10 4.72 -7.20
C LYS A 99 -8.54 6.12 -6.93
N VAL A 100 -7.25 6.27 -7.12
CA VAL A 100 -6.50 7.50 -6.91
C VAL A 100 -5.98 8.01 -8.24
N LYS A 101 -6.29 9.27 -8.58
CA LYS A 101 -5.83 9.92 -9.82
C LYS A 101 -4.41 10.47 -9.67
N ASN A 102 -3.75 10.71 -10.79
CA ASN A 102 -2.37 11.23 -10.85
C ASN A 102 -1.35 10.35 -10.11
N GLY A 103 -1.57 9.04 -10.16
CA GLY A 103 -0.73 8.01 -9.58
C GLY A 103 0.68 7.99 -10.19
N ARG A 104 1.68 7.74 -9.37
CA ARG A 104 3.07 7.45 -9.79
C ARG A 104 3.79 6.65 -8.71
N VAL A 105 4.88 6.01 -9.12
CA VAL A 105 5.82 5.32 -8.24
C VAL A 105 7.11 6.13 -8.18
N GLU A 106 7.63 6.35 -6.98
CA GLU A 106 8.97 6.89 -6.76
C GLU A 106 9.79 5.85 -5.98
N ILE A 107 10.95 5.45 -6.51
CA ILE A 107 11.85 4.49 -5.85
C ILE A 107 13.05 5.27 -5.31
N ASP A 108 13.22 5.21 -3.99
CA ASP A 108 14.37 5.75 -3.27
C ASP A 108 15.30 4.58 -2.91
N SER A 109 16.22 4.29 -3.83
CA SER A 109 17.17 3.19 -3.70
C SER A 109 18.14 3.37 -2.53
N ASP A 110 18.49 4.62 -2.20
CA ASP A 110 19.47 4.93 -1.14
C ASP A 110 18.89 4.59 0.24
N ASN A 111 17.61 4.91 0.46
CA ASN A 111 16.93 4.62 1.72
C ASN A 111 16.16 3.29 1.70
N LYS A 112 16.24 2.54 0.60
CA LYS A 112 15.49 1.28 0.41
C LYS A 112 13.99 1.48 0.62
N LYS A 113 13.42 2.51 -0.02
CA LYS A 113 11.98 2.82 0.02
C LYS A 113 11.36 2.91 -1.36
N THR A 114 10.07 2.63 -1.41
CA THR A 114 9.22 2.88 -2.58
C THR A 114 7.98 3.63 -2.12
N TYR A 115 7.57 4.63 -2.90
CA TYR A 115 6.43 5.46 -2.63
C TYR A 115 5.38 5.31 -3.74
N LEU A 116 4.14 5.01 -3.35
CA LEU A 116 2.98 5.23 -4.21
C LEU A 116 2.41 6.60 -3.90
N ILE A 117 2.32 7.46 -4.91
CA ILE A 117 1.88 8.84 -4.74
C ILE A 117 0.76 9.12 -5.73
N GLY A 118 -0.30 9.79 -5.28
CA GLY A 118 -1.37 10.27 -6.12
C GLY A 118 -2.08 11.46 -5.50
N LYS A 119 -3.25 11.82 -6.03
CA LYS A 119 -4.06 12.91 -5.50
C LYS A 119 -4.49 12.59 -4.05
N ASP A 120 -4.05 13.41 -3.10
CA ASP A 120 -4.36 13.30 -1.67
C ASP A 120 -4.04 11.91 -1.10
N TYR A 121 -2.97 11.29 -1.60
CA TYR A 121 -2.54 9.96 -1.22
C TYR A 121 -1.02 9.81 -1.33
N LYS A 122 -0.41 9.27 -0.28
CA LYS A 122 0.99 8.83 -0.28
C LYS A 122 1.10 7.60 0.61
N LYS A 123 1.67 6.53 0.06
CA LYS A 123 1.96 5.29 0.77
C LYS A 123 3.44 4.97 0.63
N GLU A 124 4.07 4.64 1.75
CA GLU A 124 5.46 4.23 1.82
C GLU A 124 5.55 2.71 1.98
N PHE A 125 6.51 2.12 1.29
CA PHE A 125 6.95 0.75 1.48
C PHE A 125 8.46 0.74 1.71
N THR A 126 8.93 -0.23 2.50
CA THR A 126 10.35 -0.51 2.71
C THR A 126 10.75 -1.77 1.98
N TRP A 127 11.86 -1.75 1.25
CA TRP A 127 12.39 -2.95 0.59
C TRP A 127 12.95 -3.94 1.60
N VAL A 128 12.64 -5.22 1.40
CA VAL A 128 13.23 -6.31 2.19
C VAL A 128 14.67 -6.52 1.70
N ALA A 129 15.64 -6.45 2.62
CA ALA A 129 17.06 -6.30 2.31
C ALA A 129 17.65 -7.32 1.32
N ASP A 130 17.13 -8.56 1.31
CA ASP A 130 17.67 -9.67 0.55
C ASP A 130 16.91 -9.97 -0.75
N ASN A 131 15.87 -9.18 -1.07
CA ASN A 131 15.01 -9.43 -2.22
C ASN A 131 14.49 -8.13 -2.86
N GLN A 132 14.97 -7.82 -4.07
CA GLN A 132 14.61 -6.63 -4.84
C GLN A 132 13.18 -6.63 -5.42
N ALA A 133 12.38 -7.64 -5.12
CA ALA A 133 10.96 -7.72 -5.47
C ALA A 133 10.04 -7.71 -4.25
N ARG A 134 10.57 -7.63 -3.01
CA ARG A 134 9.73 -7.67 -1.79
C ARG A 134 9.70 -6.34 -1.07
N LEU A 135 8.48 -5.90 -0.78
CA LEU A 135 8.15 -4.69 -0.05
C LEU A 135 7.43 -5.02 1.26
N LYS A 136 7.64 -4.19 2.27
CA LYS A 136 6.93 -4.18 3.54
C LYS A 136 6.22 -2.86 3.74
N ASP A 137 4.99 -2.90 4.23
CA ASP A 137 4.34 -1.70 4.74
C ASP A 137 4.62 -1.44 6.22
N SER A 138 4.04 -0.36 6.74
CA SER A 138 4.11 0.09 8.14
C SER A 138 3.58 -0.95 9.15
N PHE A 139 2.70 -1.86 8.72
CA PHE A 139 2.16 -2.94 9.54
C PHE A 139 2.94 -4.24 9.40
N GLY A 140 4.00 -4.25 8.58
CA GLY A 140 4.83 -5.41 8.30
C GLY A 140 4.18 -6.42 7.35
N VAL A 141 3.05 -6.09 6.72
CA VAL A 141 2.48 -6.91 5.63
C VAL A 141 3.47 -6.89 4.47
N GLU A 142 3.73 -8.06 3.89
CA GLU A 142 4.69 -8.17 2.79
C GLU A 142 3.99 -8.31 1.45
N TYR A 143 4.58 -7.67 0.44
CA TYR A 143 4.07 -7.61 -0.91
C TYR A 143 5.17 -7.94 -1.93
N ASN A 144 4.79 -8.51 -3.06
CA ASN A 144 5.61 -8.63 -4.24
C ASN A 144 5.46 -7.36 -5.08
N PHE A 145 6.56 -6.80 -5.54
CA PHE A 145 6.63 -5.64 -6.43
C PHE A 145 7.06 -6.08 -7.82
N THR A 146 6.24 -5.76 -8.82
CA THR A 146 6.52 -6.05 -10.22
C THR A 146 6.33 -4.79 -11.05
N THR A 147 7.32 -4.48 -11.87
CA THR A 147 7.21 -3.50 -12.96
C THR A 147 7.16 -4.26 -14.27
N ASP A 148 6.02 -4.30 -14.93
CA ASP A 148 6.01 -4.74 -16.33
C ASP A 148 6.37 -3.55 -17.21
N SER A 149 7.45 -3.68 -17.97
CA SER A 149 7.59 -2.91 -19.21
C SER A 149 6.63 -3.52 -20.22
N LYS A 150 5.40 -2.97 -20.31
CA LYS A 150 4.52 -3.26 -21.46
C LYS A 150 5.11 -2.72 -22.75
#